data_AF-A0A6J6TIU5-F1
#
_entry.id   AF-A0A6J6TIU5-F1
#
_cell.length_a   1.000
_cell.length_b   1.000
_cell.length_c   1.000
_cell.angle_alpha   90.00
_cell.angle_beta   90.00
_cell.angle_gamma   90.00
#
_symmetry.space_group_name_H-M   'P 1'
#
loop_
_entity.id
_entity.type
_entity.pdbx_description
1 polymer ?
#
loop_
_entity_poly.entity_id
_entity_poly.type
_entity_poly.pdbx_seq_one_letter_code
_entity_poly.pdbx_strand_id
1 'polypeptide(L)'
;MGAVAAIRVLHRRILADVPDDQREAMELELAAEHEKISGGVARAIEIGVVDEIIEPSMTRNAIAQAIAKAPQLRGAHGNIPL
;
A
#
# COMPACT_ATOMS: atom_id res chain seq x y z
N MET A 1 1.70 -6.11 1.22
CA MET A 1 1.06 -7.30 1.81
C MET A 1 -0.38 -6.94 2.14
N GLY A 2 -1.36 -7.83 1.95
CA GLY A 2 -2.77 -7.56 2.30
C GLY A 2 -2.99 -7.53 3.82
N ALA A 3 -4.06 -6.85 4.27
CA ALA A 3 -4.32 -6.60 5.70
C ALA A 3 -4.39 -7.90 6.54
N VAL A 4 -5.12 -8.93 6.06
CA VAL A 4 -5.22 -10.24 6.74
C VAL A 4 -3.85 -10.91 6.90
N ALA A 5 -3.01 -10.85 5.86
CA ALA A 5 -1.67 -11.41 5.94
C ALA A 5 -0.78 -10.63 6.91
N ALA A 6 -0.94 -9.31 6.99
CA ALA A 6 -0.21 -8.47 7.94
C ALA A 6 -0.60 -8.79 9.39
N ILE A 7 -1.90 -8.88 9.71
CA ILE A 7 -2.37 -9.15 11.07
C ILE A 7 -1.99 -10.54 11.56
N ARG A 8 -1.88 -11.53 10.67
CA ARG A 8 -1.39 -12.87 11.03
C ARG A 8 0.06 -12.87 11.50
N VAL A 9 0.86 -11.92 11.01
CA VAL A 9 2.24 -11.72 11.46
C VAL A 9 2.25 -10.88 12.75
N LEU A 10 1.54 -9.75 12.77
CA LEU A 10 1.56 -8.78 13.88
C LEU A 10 0.89 -9.32 15.15
N HIS A 11 -0.25 -9.99 15.02
CA HIS A 11 -1.08 -10.49 16.11
C HIS A 11 -1.01 -12.00 16.26
N ARG A 12 0.07 -12.64 15.77
CA ARG A 12 0.23 -14.10 15.75
C ARG A 12 -0.06 -14.77 17.09
N ARG A 13 0.41 -14.18 18.20
CA ARG A 13 0.20 -14.72 19.56
C ARG A 13 -1.26 -14.59 20.00
N ILE A 14 -1.84 -13.41 19.81
CA ILE A 14 -3.24 -13.13 20.16
C ILE A 14 -4.17 -14.08 19.40
N LEU A 15 -3.95 -14.28 18.10
CA LEU A 15 -4.75 -15.20 17.29
C LEU A 15 -4.58 -16.66 17.69
N ALA A 16 -3.41 -17.05 18.21
CA ALA A 16 -3.17 -18.41 18.70
C ALA A 16 -3.91 -18.69 20.02
N ASP A 17 -4.12 -17.67 20.85
CA ASP A 17 -4.81 -17.78 22.13
C ASP A 17 -6.36 -17.74 21.99
N VAL A 18 -6.87 -17.39 20.81
CA VAL A 18 -8.30 -17.33 20.51
C VAL A 18 -8.84 -18.72 20.09
N PRO A 19 -10.02 -19.13 20.59
CA PRO A 19 -10.73 -20.34 20.14
C PRO A 19 -10.91 -20.39 18.63
N ASP A 20 -10.82 -21.60 18.04
CA ASP A 20 -10.84 -21.78 16.59
C ASP A 20 -12.13 -21.25 15.93
N ASP A 21 -13.27 -21.31 16.62
CA ASP A 21 -14.58 -20.81 16.17
C ASP A 21 -14.66 -19.27 16.14
N GLN A 22 -13.81 -18.58 16.90
CA GLN A 22 -13.79 -17.11 16.99
C GLN A 22 -12.61 -16.49 16.22
N ARG A 23 -11.61 -17.29 15.83
CA ARG A 23 -10.38 -16.81 15.21
C ARG A 23 -10.63 -16.07 13.90
N GLU A 24 -11.51 -16.57 13.04
CA GLU A 24 -11.80 -15.93 11.75
C GLU A 24 -12.45 -14.56 11.92
N ALA A 25 -13.42 -14.44 12.85
CA ALA A 25 -14.07 -13.17 13.15
C ALA A 25 -13.06 -12.14 13.69
N MET A 26 -12.19 -12.56 14.61
CA MET A 26 -11.12 -11.72 15.16
C MET A 26 -10.11 -11.30 14.08
N GLU A 27 -9.73 -12.20 13.17
CA GLU A 27 -8.84 -11.86 12.04
C GLU A 27 -9.45 -10.78 11.15
N LEU A 28 -10.74 -10.88 10.86
CA LEU A 28 -11.46 -9.92 10.01
C LEU A 28 -11.57 -8.55 10.68
N GLU A 29 -11.85 -8.52 11.98
CA GLU A 29 -11.92 -7.30 12.77
C GLU A 29 -10.56 -6.58 12.81
N LEU A 30 -9.50 -7.30 13.18
CA LEU A 30 -8.13 -6.76 13.22
C LEU A 30 -7.67 -6.30 11.84
N ALA A 31 -8.02 -7.03 10.78
CA ALA A 31 -7.68 -6.63 9.41
C ALA A 31 -8.38 -5.32 9.00
N ALA A 32 -9.66 -5.16 9.35
CA ALA A 32 -10.42 -3.93 9.06
C ALA A 32 -9.88 -2.72 9.83
N GLU A 33 -9.45 -2.89 11.08
CA GLU A 33 -8.77 -1.84 11.83
C GLU A 33 -7.41 -1.49 11.23
N HIS A 34 -6.61 -2.50 10.90
CA HIS A 34 -5.30 -2.31 10.29
C HIS A 34 -5.39 -1.62 8.93
N GLU A 35 -6.41 -1.92 8.12
CA GLU A 35 -6.63 -1.27 6.83
C GLU A 35 -6.93 0.23 6.97
N LYS A 36 -7.66 0.64 8.02
CA LYS A 36 -7.95 2.05 8.29
C LYS A 36 -6.71 2.83 8.71
N ILE A 37 -5.80 2.20 9.45
CA ILE A 37 -4.66 2.87 10.09
C ILE A 37 -3.42 2.84 9.18
N SER A 38 -3.11 1.67 8.63
CA SER A 38 -1.90 1.42 7.87
C SER A 38 -2.14 1.41 6.37
N GLY A 39 -3.40 1.33 5.93
CA GLY A 39 -3.79 1.29 4.54
C GLY A 39 -4.18 2.66 3.97
N GLY A 40 -4.45 2.65 2.68
CA GLY A 40 -4.99 3.81 1.98
C GLY A 40 -3.95 4.80 1.45
N VAL A 41 -4.38 5.58 0.46
CA VAL A 41 -3.51 6.55 -0.23
C VAL A 41 -3.13 7.72 0.68
N ALA A 42 -3.95 8.04 1.70
CA ALA A 42 -3.66 9.09 2.66
C ALA A 42 -2.34 8.85 3.42
N ARG A 43 -2.14 7.64 3.95
CA ARG A 43 -0.88 7.30 4.65
C ARG A 43 0.31 7.30 3.69
N ALA A 44 0.10 6.91 2.44
CA ALA A 44 1.13 6.91 1.41
C ALA A 44 1.62 8.33 1.07
N ILE A 45 0.73 9.33 1.12
CA ILE A 45 1.13 10.75 1.03
C ILE A 45 1.97 11.15 2.25
N GLU A 46 1.53 10.81 3.46
CA GLU A 46 2.23 11.22 4.70
C GLU A 46 3.69 10.74 4.75
N ILE A 47 3.97 9.56 4.18
CA ILE A 47 5.33 9.01 4.11
C ILE A 47 6.09 9.42 2.83
N GLY A 48 5.45 10.19 1.94
CA GLY A 48 6.06 10.73 0.72
C GLY A 48 6.29 9.72 -0.41
N VAL A 49 5.61 8.57 -0.39
CA VAL A 49 5.68 7.61 -1.51
C VAL A 49 4.63 7.88 -2.59
N VAL A 50 3.67 8.77 -2.31
CA VAL A 50 2.69 9.30 -3.25
C VAL A 50 2.78 10.82 -3.23
N ASP A 51 3.00 11.43 -4.40
CA ASP A 51 3.10 12.88 -4.53
C ASP A 51 1.73 13.58 -4.40
N GLU A 52 0.67 13.00 -4.97
CA GLU A 52 -0.67 13.59 -4.98
C GLU A 52 -1.80 12.55 -5.09
N ILE A 53 -2.97 12.89 -4.50
CA ILE A 53 -4.25 12.24 -4.80
C ILE A 53 -4.98 13.11 -5.83
N ILE A 54 -5.44 12.51 -6.92
CA ILE A 54 -6.17 13.18 -7.99
C ILE A 54 -7.52 12.52 -8.24
N GLU A 55 -8.45 13.29 -8.81
CA GLU A 55 -9.69 12.74 -9.34
C GLU A 55 -9.43 11.85 -10.56
N PRO A 56 -10.13 10.71 -10.72
CA PRO A 56 -9.90 9.79 -11.85
C PRO A 56 -10.01 10.46 -13.22
N SER A 57 -10.89 11.46 -13.37
CA SER A 57 -11.06 12.23 -14.63
C SER A 57 -9.82 13.05 -15.01
N MET A 58 -8.96 13.40 -14.05
CA MET A 58 -7.77 14.22 -14.24
C MET A 58 -6.53 13.41 -14.61
N THR A 59 -6.60 12.08 -14.51
CA THR A 59 -5.47 11.16 -14.73
C THR A 59 -4.69 11.45 -16.01
N ARG A 60 -5.38 11.65 -17.14
CA ARG A 60 -4.73 11.91 -18.44
C ARG A 60 -3.88 13.19 -18.41
N ASN A 61 -4.41 14.24 -17.79
CA ASN A 61 -3.73 15.54 -17.72
C ASN A 61 -2.55 15.47 -16.74
N ALA A 62 -2.75 14.89 -15.56
CA ALA A 62 -1.69 14.71 -14.57
C ALA A 62 -0.48 13.95 -15.14
N ILE A 63 -0.72 12.85 -15.86
CA ILE A 63 0.35 12.08 -16.51
C ILE A 63 1.07 12.93 -17.57
N ALA A 64 0.34 13.63 -18.43
CA ALA A 64 0.95 14.46 -19.47
C ALA A 64 1.85 15.56 -18.87
N GLN A 65 1.40 16.19 -17.79
CA GLN A 65 2.19 17.20 -17.08
C GLN A 65 3.41 16.61 -16.39
N ALA A 66 3.28 15.46 -15.73
CA ALA A 66 4.39 14.79 -15.07
C ALA A 66 5.51 14.44 -16.06
N ILE A 67 5.16 13.87 -17.21
CA ILE A 67 6.12 13.55 -18.28
C ILE A 67 6.77 14.82 -18.84
N ALA A 68 5.99 15.87 -19.09
CA ALA A 68 6.51 17.12 -19.64
C ALA A 68 7.47 17.84 -18.68
N LYS A 69 7.24 17.71 -17.36
CA LYS A 69 8.11 18.29 -16.31
C LYS A 69 9.35 17.44 -16.04
N ALA A 70 9.30 16.13 -16.28
CA ALA A 70 10.41 15.24 -16.00
C ALA A 70 11.63 15.59 -16.89
N PRO A 71 12.86 15.52 -16.35
CA PRO A 71 14.06 15.76 -17.12
C PRO A 71 14.20 14.71 -18.23
N GLN A 72 14.60 15.15 -19.42
CA GLN A 72 14.91 14.26 -20.53
C GLN A 72 16.27 13.61 -20.26
N LEU A 73 16.25 12.30 -19.99
CA LEU A 73 17.44 11.52 -19.67
C LEU A 73 17.66 10.42 -20.71
N ARG A 74 18.92 10.10 -20.98
CA ARG A 74 19.31 8.96 -21.81
C ARG A 74 20.27 8.09 -21.00
N GLY A 75 19.93 6.82 -20.85
CA GLY A 75 20.75 5.87 -20.09
C GLY A 75 22.06 5.52 -20.80
N ALA A 76 23.12 5.30 -20.01
CA ALA A 76 24.20 4.42 -20.43
C ALA A 76 23.78 2.98 -20.10
N HIS A 77 24.12 2.02 -20.96
CA HIS A 77 23.80 0.61 -20.72
C HIS A 77 24.49 0.09 -19.45
N GLY A 78 23.68 -0.45 -18.54
CA GLY A 78 24.13 -1.18 -17.35
C GLY A 78 24.06 -2.69 -17.54
N ASN A 79 24.40 -3.45 -16.49
CA ASN A 79 24.37 -4.91 -16.50
C ASN A 79 23.21 -5.41 -15.61
N ILE A 80 21.99 -5.45 -16.15
CA ILE A 80 20.83 -5.94 -15.40
C ILE A 80 21.02 -7.43 -15.05
N PRO A 81 20.49 -7.93 -13.93
CA PRO A 81 20.52 -9.37 -13.64
C PRO A 81 19.92 -10.17 -14.80
N LEU A 82 20.68 -11.15 -15.31
CA LEU A 82 20.25 -12.09 -16.35
C LEU A 82 19.55 -13.31 -15.76
#